data_AF-A0A382MVH0-F1
#
_entry.id   AF-A0A382MVH0-F1
#
_cell.length_a   1.000
_cell.length_b   1.000
_cell.length_c   1.000
_cell.angle_alpha   90.00
_cell.angle_beta   90.00
_cell.angle_gamma   90.00
#
_symmetry.space_group_name_H-M   'P 1'
#
loop_
_entity.id
_entity.type
_entity.pdbx_description
1 polymer ?
#
loop_
_entity_poly.entity_id
_entity_poly.type
_entity_poly.pdbx_seq_one_letter_code
_entity_poly.pdbx_strand_id
1 'polypeptide(L)'
;MIEVSTFLKFEDKENNEKKSFFELVYVTIVKLDDSVKEKKEIEKIILCDVQKDIQPKLEKSFTDLINNSGFKQVSVKNIDFEKLFNSRFS
;
A
#
# COMPACT_ATOMS: atom_id res chain seq x y z
N MET A 1 -2.33 15.24 13.85
CA MET A 1 -2.67 14.91 12.45
C MET A 1 -1.41 14.39 11.80
N ILE A 2 -1.50 13.29 11.07
CA ILE A 2 -0.36 12.56 10.49
C ILE A 2 -0.67 12.38 9.01
N GLU A 3 0.30 12.65 8.15
CA GLU A 3 0.23 12.29 6.74
C GLU A 3 0.94 10.95 6.55
N VAL A 4 0.28 10.01 5.86
CA VAL A 4 0.83 8.71 5.53
C VAL A 4 0.85 8.58 4.02
N SER A 5 2.05 8.40 3.47
CA SER A 5 2.25 8.12 2.05
C SER A 5 2.50 6.64 1.83
N THR A 6 1.57 5.96 1.18
CA THR A 6 1.67 4.53 0.85
C THR A 6 2.11 4.37 -0.60
N PHE A 7 3.21 3.65 -0.80
CA PHE A 7 3.82 3.42 -2.11
C PHE A 7 3.57 1.98 -2.57
N LEU A 8 2.90 1.81 -3.71
CA LEU A 8 2.82 0.53 -4.42
C LEU A 8 3.70 0.61 -5.64
N LYS A 9 4.70 -0.28 -5.73
CA LYS A 9 5.66 -0.33 -6.83
C LYS A 9 5.70 -1.72 -7.43
N PHE A 10 5.63 -1.79 -8.75
CA PHE A 10 5.91 -2.99 -9.52
C PHE A 10 7.03 -2.66 -10.51
N GLU A 11 8.03 -3.53 -10.54
CA GLU A 11 9.15 -3.46 -11.49
C GLU A 11 9.35 -4.84 -12.09
N ASP A 12 9.40 -4.90 -13.42
CA ASP A 12 9.85 -6.09 -14.13
C ASP A 12 11.36 -6.30 -13.90
N LYS A 13 11.71 -7.35 -13.15
CA LYS A 13 13.08 -7.69 -12.80
C LYS A 13 13.78 -8.54 -13.87
N GLU A 14 13.06 -9.00 -14.89
CA GLU A 14 13.64 -9.79 -15.97
C GLU A 14 14.58 -8.94 -16.84
N ASN A 15 15.52 -9.62 -17.50
CA ASN A 15 16.49 -8.96 -18.38
C ASN A 15 15.91 -8.69 -19.77
N ASN A 16 14.85 -7.88 -19.81
CA ASN A 16 14.13 -7.50 -21.03
C ASN A 16 14.61 -6.12 -21.52
N GLU A 17 14.66 -5.90 -22.85
CA GLU A 17 15.00 -4.59 -23.43
C GLU A 17 13.98 -3.49 -23.07
N LYS A 18 12.70 -3.86 -22.89
CA LYS A 18 11.63 -2.96 -22.43
C LYS A 18 11.09 -3.49 -21.11
N LYS A 19 11.26 -2.71 -20.04
CA LYS A 19 10.79 -3.06 -18.70
C LYS A 19 9.52 -2.32 -18.35
N SER A 20 8.61 -3.02 -17.69
CA SER A 20 7.40 -2.42 -17.14
C SER A 20 7.68 -1.88 -15.74
N PHE A 21 7.25 -0.65 -15.49
CA PHE A 21 7.32 -0.01 -14.18
C PHE A 21 5.99 0.66 -13.87
N PHE A 22 5.42 0.35 -12.71
CA PHE A 22 4.19 0.97 -12.23
C PHE A 22 4.40 1.46 -10.80
N GLU A 23 4.05 2.72 -10.55
CA GLU A 23 4.08 3.31 -9.21
C GLU A 23 2.77 4.04 -8.93
N LEU A 24 2.24 3.80 -7.72
CA LEU A 24 1.14 4.56 -7.14
C LEU A 24 1.58 5.07 -5.77
N VAL A 25 1.49 6.39 -5.59
CA VAL A 25 1.62 7.04 -4.28
C VAL A 25 0.23 7.45 -3.81
N TYR A 26 -0.23 6.85 -2.72
CA TYR A 26 -1.54 7.12 -2.13
C TYR A 26 -1.35 7.82 -0.79
N VAL A 27 -1.82 9.07 -0.70
CA VAL A 27 -1.66 9.90 0.50
C VAL A 27 -2.94 9.85 1.33
N THR A 28 -2.79 9.58 2.63
CA THR A 28 -3.87 9.66 3.61
C THR A 28 -3.52 10.65 4.72
N ILE A 29 -4.51 11.43 5.12
CA ILE A 29 -4.44 12.29 6.29
C ILE A 29 -5.19 11.60 7.43
N VAL A 30 -4.46 11.28 8.50
CA VAL A 30 -4.95 10.54 9.66
C VAL A 30 -5.02 11.46 10.86
N LYS A 31 -6.17 11.52 11.51
CA LYS A 31 -6.33 12.14 12.83
C LYS A 31 -6.49 11.02 13.86
N LEU A 32 -5.49 10.88 14.73
CA LEU A 32 -5.56 9.98 15.87
C LEU A 32 -6.37 10.62 17.00
N ASP A 33 -6.98 9.77 17.82
CA ASP A 33 -7.60 10.19 19.06
C ASP A 33 -6.53 10.58 20.09
N ASP A 34 -6.80 11.58 20.92
CA ASP A 34 -5.85 12.11 21.92
C ASP A 34 -5.51 11.08 23.03
N SER A 35 -6.33 10.03 23.17
CA SER A 35 -6.08 8.89 24.07
C SER A 35 -4.98 7.96 23.58
N VAL A 36 -4.69 7.92 22.28
CA VAL A 36 -3.66 7.05 21.69
C VAL A 36 -2.28 7.65 21.95
N LYS A 37 -1.56 7.06 22.92
CA LYS A 37 -0.26 7.56 23.36
C LYS A 37 0.87 6.56 23.21
N GLU A 38 0.55 5.26 23.08
CA GLU A 38 1.59 4.26 22.96
C GLU A 38 2.15 4.24 21.53
N LYS A 39 3.48 4.32 21.41
CA LYS A 39 4.19 4.23 20.14
C LYS A 39 3.85 2.95 19.38
N LYS A 40 3.82 1.78 20.02
CA LYS A 40 3.49 0.52 19.34
C LYS A 40 2.06 0.50 18.82
N GLU A 41 1.14 1.13 19.54
CA GLU A 41 -0.26 1.28 19.13
C GLU A 41 -0.36 2.19 17.91
N ILE A 42 0.33 3.35 17.93
CA ILE A 42 0.41 4.28 16.79
C ILE A 42 0.99 3.59 15.56
N GLU A 43 2.07 2.82 15.72
CA GLU A 43 2.70 2.06 14.64
C GLU A 43 1.72 1.07 14.01
N LYS A 44 0.98 0.31 14.83
CA LYS A 44 -0.02 -0.65 14.34
C LYS A 44 -1.18 0.05 13.63
N ILE A 45 -1.69 1.16 14.17
CA ILE A 45 -2.76 1.94 13.54
C ILE A 45 -2.32 2.42 12.15
N ILE A 46 -1.12 3.02 12.05
CA ILE A 46 -0.64 3.60 10.79
C ILE A 46 -0.32 2.51 9.74
N LEU A 47 0.32 1.42 10.17
CA LEU A 47 0.86 0.41 9.26
C LEU A 47 -0.12 -0.73 8.93
N CYS A 48 -1.11 -0.98 9.79
CA CYS A 48 -2.12 -2.01 9.58
C CYS A 48 -3.50 -1.41 9.37
N ASP A 49 -4.05 -0.70 10.36
CA ASP A 49 -5.48 -0.36 10.37
C ASP A 49 -5.84 0.66 9.30
N VAL A 50 -5.08 1.76 9.23
CA VAL A 50 -5.22 2.77 8.16
C VAL A 50 -5.04 2.15 6.78
N GLN A 51 -4.12 1.19 6.63
CA GLN A 51 -3.84 0.56 5.35
C GLN A 51 -4.97 -0.37 4.90
N LYS A 52 -5.56 -1.14 5.83
CA LYS A 52 -6.74 -1.98 5.58
C LYS A 52 -7.95 -1.13 5.16
N ASP A 53 -8.15 0.03 5.80
CA ASP A 53 -9.24 0.95 5.45
C ASP A 53 -9.15 1.46 4.01
N ILE A 54 -7.93 1.73 3.52
CA ILE A 54 -7.71 2.19 2.14
C ILE A 54 -7.45 1.07 1.14
N GLN A 55 -7.28 -0.17 1.59
CA GLN A 55 -6.90 -1.31 0.76
C GLN A 55 -7.79 -1.49 -0.48
N PRO A 56 -9.14 -1.46 -0.39
CA PRO A 56 -9.98 -1.62 -1.58
C PRO A 56 -9.72 -0.54 -2.64
N LYS A 57 -9.39 0.68 -2.21
CA LYS A 57 -9.08 1.80 -3.11
C LYS A 57 -7.68 1.68 -3.69
N LEU A 58 -6.69 1.27 -2.89
CA LEU A 58 -5.33 0.97 -3.36
C LEU A 58 -5.35 -0.12 -4.43
N GLU A 59 -5.98 -1.25 -4.12
CA GLU A 59 -6.07 -2.41 -5.01
C GLU A 59 -6.76 -2.05 -6.33
N LYS A 60 -7.90 -1.35 -6.26
CA LYS A 60 -8.59 -0.87 -7.45
C LYS A 60 -7.72 0.10 -8.26
N SER A 61 -7.12 1.10 -7.62
CA SER A 61 -6.37 2.14 -8.33
C SER A 61 -5.12 1.57 -9.01
N PHE A 62 -4.40 0.66 -8.35
CA PHE A 62 -3.22 0.03 -8.91
C PHE A 62 -3.59 -0.99 -10.01
N THR A 63 -4.69 -1.72 -9.83
CA THR A 63 -5.25 -2.60 -10.87
C THR A 63 -5.66 -1.83 -12.11
N ASP A 64 -6.36 -0.70 -11.93
CA ASP A 64 -6.77 0.17 -13.03
C ASP A 64 -5.56 0.78 -13.75
N LEU A 65 -4.54 1.23 -13.01
CA LEU A 65 -3.27 1.74 -13.57
C LEU A 65 -2.64 0.71 -14.53
N ILE A 66 -2.51 -0.54 -14.09
CA ILE A 66 -1.89 -1.60 -14.87
C ILE A 66 -2.75 -1.97 -16.09
N ASN A 67 -4.05 -2.21 -15.88
CA ASN A 67 -4.97 -2.62 -16.96
C ASN A 67 -5.15 -1.53 -18.02
N ASN A 68 -5.24 -0.25 -17.62
CA ASN A 68 -5.38 0.88 -18.54
C ASN A 68 -4.09 1.16 -19.32
N SER A 69 -2.95 0.67 -18.83
CA SER A 69 -1.65 0.73 -19.54
C SER A 69 -1.48 -0.38 -20.58
N GLY A 70 -2.48 -1.25 -20.76
CA GLY A 70 -2.49 -2.31 -21.79
C GLY A 70 -2.25 -3.73 -21.25
N PHE A 71 -1.93 -3.88 -19.96
CA PHE A 71 -1.72 -5.17 -19.30
C PHE A 71 -3.07 -5.72 -18.80
N LYS A 72 -3.88 -6.21 -19.72
CA LYS A 72 -5.25 -6.68 -19.41
C LYS A 72 -5.25 -7.89 -18.48
N GLN A 73 -6.32 -8.00 -17.68
CA GLN A 73 -6.60 -9.12 -16.77
C GLN A 73 -5.67 -9.22 -15.55
N VAL A 74 -4.89 -8.17 -15.26
CA VAL A 74 -4.15 -8.08 -14.00
C VAL A 74 -5.12 -7.71 -12.87
N SER A 75 -4.92 -8.29 -11.69
CA SER A 75 -5.67 -7.99 -10.48
C SER A 75 -4.74 -7.96 -9.29
N VAL A 76 -4.73 -6.84 -8.57
CA VAL A 76 -3.99 -6.65 -7.31
C VAL A 76 -4.97 -6.93 -6.18
N LYS A 77 -4.72 -7.96 -5.36
CA LYS A 77 -5.62 -8.40 -4.28
C LYS A 77 -4.83 -8.96 -3.10
N ASN A 78 -5.49 -9.02 -1.95
CA ASN A 78 -5.07 -9.78 -0.76
C ASN A 78 -3.74 -9.31 -0.16
N ILE A 79 -3.51 -7.99 -0.09
CA ILE A 79 -2.38 -7.45 0.68
C ILE A 79 -2.64 -7.73 2.17
N ASP A 80 -1.72 -8.45 2.83
CA ASP A 80 -1.80 -8.76 4.25
C ASP A 80 -0.87 -7.83 5.05
N PHE A 81 -1.43 -6.70 5.51
CA PHE A 81 -0.67 -5.70 6.25
C PHE A 81 -0.20 -6.17 7.63
N GLU A 82 -0.90 -7.12 8.27
CA GLU A 82 -0.47 -7.68 9.55
C GLU A 82 0.76 -8.57 9.36
N LYS A 83 0.75 -9.41 8.32
CA LYS A 83 1.92 -10.21 7.95
C LYS A 83 3.11 -9.33 7.61
N LEU A 84 2.90 -8.27 6.84
CA LEU A 84 3.95 -7.30 6.48
C LEU A 84 4.51 -6.60 7.74
N PHE A 85 3.63 -6.12 8.62
CA PHE A 85 4.02 -5.51 9.89
C PHE A 85 4.88 -6.45 10.73
N ASN A 86 4.42 -7.70 10.94
CA ASN A 86 5.15 -8.69 11.72
C ASN A 86 6.51 -9.03 11.09
N SER A 87 6.57 -9.17 9.76
CA SER A 87 7.82 -9.49 9.04
C SER A 87 8.90 -8.40 9.15
N ARG A 88 8.50 -7.15 9.42
CA ARG A 88 9.42 -6.01 9.57
C ARG A 88 10.15 -5.99 10.91
N PHE A 89 9.55 -6.60 11.94
CA PHE A 89 10.09 -6.67 13.30
C PHE A 89 10.55 -8.09 13.69
N SER A 90 10.62 -8.99 12.69
CA SER A 90 11.14 -10.36 12.81
C SER A 90 12.64 -10.42 12.50
#